data_AF-A0A7T4YCR9-F1
#
_entry.id   AF-A0A7T4YCR9-F1
#
_cell.length_a   1.000
_cell.length_b   1.000
_cell.length_c   1.000
_cell.angle_alpha   90.00
_cell.angle_beta   90.00
_cell.angle_gamma   90.00
#
_symmetry.space_group_name_H-M   'P 1'
#
loop_
_entity.id
_entity.type
_entity.pdbx_description
1 polymer ?
#
loop_
_entity_poly.entity_id
_entity_poly.type
_entity_poly.pdbx_seq_one_letter_code
_entity_poly.pdbx_strand_id
1 'polypeptide(L)'
;MNISTITRTAATCCAAFIMTMSLASQASAKVAYPSVVWDEADKSNYSSGRYGGLVDSFAIHTVEGSYAGAVSWFNNPKSNVSSHYVIDKNGDATQMVDSWDTAWTTNYYNSRSISFEMAGYAGQASTWYYQSWEPEYGTTYNNLRPNVDKLANICAFFMQRDPKNGTTYDIPLYRSEEVALYHKSNGKVVVDKYLNQPGFVGHYQVTPWYKTDPGIYFPWDDLMLFVDSYLDNDKNIYWPVEIPTPEPSSLALFSIAGLALIRRKK
;
A
#
# COMPACT_ATOMS: atom_id res chain seq x y z
N MET A 1 -26.95 79.30 -12.25
CA MET A 1 -27.66 79.34 -10.95
C MET A 1 -28.47 78.05 -10.80
N ASN A 2 -28.45 77.48 -9.59
CA ASN A 2 -29.29 76.41 -9.01
C ASN A 2 -28.99 74.95 -9.42
N ILE A 3 -28.51 74.04 -8.53
CA ILE A 3 -29.12 73.45 -7.30
C ILE A 3 -30.34 72.61 -7.70
N SER A 4 -30.57 71.32 -7.38
CA SER A 4 -29.89 70.19 -6.73
C SER A 4 -30.87 68.99 -6.76
N THR A 5 -30.38 67.74 -6.51
CA THR A 5 -31.06 66.60 -5.80
C THR A 5 -32.33 65.94 -6.44
N ILE A 6 -32.67 64.63 -6.38
CA ILE A 6 -32.22 63.41 -5.65
C ILE A 6 -32.92 62.15 -6.25
N THR A 7 -32.16 61.03 -6.35
CA THR A 7 -32.42 59.56 -6.30
C THR A 7 -33.76 58.88 -6.67
N ARG A 8 -33.72 57.73 -7.39
CA ARG A 8 -33.81 56.32 -6.85
C ARG A 8 -33.96 55.22 -7.94
N THR A 9 -33.03 54.25 -7.93
CA THR A 9 -33.12 52.77 -8.16
C THR A 9 -34.07 52.12 -9.20
N ALA A 10 -33.53 51.26 -10.08
CA ALA A 10 -33.93 49.84 -10.21
C ALA A 10 -33.00 49.00 -11.15
N ALA A 11 -32.50 47.89 -10.59
CA ALA A 11 -32.19 46.58 -11.19
C ALA A 11 -31.20 46.47 -12.39
N THR A 12 -29.91 46.33 -12.08
CA THR A 12 -28.95 45.62 -12.93
C THR A 12 -29.05 44.12 -12.62
N CYS A 13 -29.47 43.32 -13.60
CA CYS A 13 -29.64 41.88 -13.46
C CYS A 13 -28.34 41.17 -13.07
N CYS A 14 -28.47 40.32 -12.06
CA CYS A 14 -27.49 39.39 -11.52
C CYS A 14 -27.01 38.36 -12.55
N ALA A 15 -25.70 38.15 -12.63
CA ALA A 15 -25.11 36.84 -12.82
C ALA A 15 -23.66 36.88 -12.30
N ALA A 16 -23.51 37.02 -10.97
CA ALA A 16 -22.26 36.69 -10.33
C ALA A 16 -22.09 35.16 -10.43
N PHE A 17 -21.29 34.72 -11.39
CA PHE A 17 -20.84 33.33 -11.46
C PHE A 17 -19.82 33.14 -10.33
N ILE A 18 -20.32 32.92 -9.10
CA ILE A 18 -19.48 32.46 -7.99
C ILE A 18 -19.18 31.00 -8.31
N MET A 19 -18.07 30.77 -9.01
CA MET A 19 -17.46 29.45 -9.09
C MET A 19 -16.91 29.15 -7.69
N THR A 20 -17.74 28.59 -6.82
CA THR A 20 -17.27 27.98 -5.58
C THR A 20 -16.40 26.80 -5.99
N MET A 21 -15.10 27.03 -6.15
CA MET A 21 -14.11 25.97 -6.05
C MET A 21 -14.28 25.38 -4.66
N SER A 22 -14.98 24.25 -4.59
CA SER A 22 -14.91 23.37 -3.44
C SER A 22 -13.46 22.92 -3.35
N LEU A 23 -12.66 23.63 -2.56
CA LEU A 23 -11.46 23.07 -1.98
C LEU A 23 -11.98 22.02 -1.00
N ALA A 24 -12.27 20.83 -1.51
CA ALA A 24 -12.23 19.65 -0.67
C ALA A 24 -10.84 19.70 -0.03
N SER A 25 -10.80 19.90 1.29
CA SER A 25 -9.56 19.78 2.02
C SER A 25 -9.10 18.34 1.82
N GLN A 26 -8.19 18.13 0.87
CA GLN A 26 -7.31 16.98 0.95
C GLN A 26 -6.52 17.24 2.22
N ALA A 27 -6.97 16.68 3.33
CA ALA A 27 -6.09 16.47 4.46
C ALA A 27 -4.92 15.72 3.85
N SER A 28 -3.78 16.38 3.71
CA SER A 28 -2.55 15.72 3.26
C SER A 28 -2.42 14.48 4.15
N ALA A 29 -2.40 13.28 3.55
CA ALA A 29 -2.11 12.07 4.31
C ALA A 29 -0.89 12.37 5.19
N LYS A 30 -1.04 12.16 6.49
CA LYS A 30 -0.05 12.53 7.50
C LYS A 30 1.24 11.72 7.28
N VAL A 31 1.09 10.50 6.76
CA VAL A 31 2.16 9.65 6.28
C VAL A 31 2.39 9.89 4.78
N ALA A 32 3.63 10.21 4.43
CA ALA A 32 4.05 10.31 3.03
C ALA A 32 4.22 8.92 2.41
N TYR A 33 3.90 8.80 1.12
CA TYR A 33 4.24 7.60 0.35
C TYR A 33 5.76 7.53 0.14
N PRO A 34 6.41 6.38 0.37
CA PRO A 34 7.85 6.27 0.23
C PRO A 34 8.27 6.27 -1.24
N SER A 35 9.56 6.53 -1.47
CA SER A 35 10.16 6.21 -2.77
C SER A 35 10.12 4.70 -3.02
N VAL A 36 9.59 4.33 -4.18
CA VAL A 36 9.55 2.98 -4.76
C VAL A 36 9.79 3.08 -6.26
N VAL A 37 10.33 2.02 -6.87
CA VAL A 37 10.42 1.86 -8.32
C VAL A 37 9.07 1.37 -8.85
N TRP A 38 8.64 1.84 -10.01
CA TRP A 38 7.53 1.23 -10.74
C TRP A 38 8.05 0.35 -11.87
N ASP A 39 7.71 -0.94 -11.83
CA ASP A 39 7.98 -1.90 -12.89
C ASP A 39 6.75 -2.81 -12.98
N GLU A 40 5.82 -2.45 -13.86
CA GLU A 40 4.51 -3.10 -13.94
C GLU A 40 4.65 -4.59 -14.28
N ALA A 41 4.07 -5.46 -13.45
CA ALA A 41 3.92 -6.89 -13.75
C ALA A 41 3.26 -7.09 -15.11
N ASP A 42 3.49 -8.24 -15.74
CA ASP A 42 2.82 -8.52 -17.01
C ASP A 42 1.29 -8.46 -16.83
N LYS A 43 0.59 -7.85 -17.80
CA LYS A 43 -0.86 -7.66 -17.76
C LYS A 43 -1.64 -8.97 -17.70
N SER A 44 -1.02 -10.10 -18.03
CA SER A 44 -1.62 -11.42 -17.84
C SER A 44 -1.53 -11.97 -16.42
N ASN A 45 -0.93 -11.24 -15.47
CA ASN A 45 -0.67 -11.70 -14.10
C ASN A 45 -1.46 -10.96 -13.02
N TYR A 46 -2.36 -10.05 -13.38
CA TYR A 46 -3.23 -9.34 -12.44
C TYR A 46 -4.56 -8.98 -13.10
N SER A 47 -5.58 -8.65 -12.31
CA SER A 47 -6.89 -8.22 -12.81
C SER A 47 -7.05 -6.72 -12.65
N SER A 48 -7.58 -6.04 -13.67
CA SER A 48 -7.86 -4.61 -13.54
C SER A 48 -9.00 -4.33 -12.58
N GLY A 49 -8.77 -3.37 -11.70
CA GLY A 49 -9.69 -2.83 -10.72
C GLY A 49 -10.03 -3.77 -9.57
N ARG A 50 -10.75 -3.18 -8.62
CA ARG A 50 -11.43 -3.86 -7.51
C ARG A 50 -12.94 -3.63 -7.54
N TYR A 51 -13.44 -2.94 -8.57
CA TYR A 51 -14.86 -2.66 -8.84
C TYR A 51 -15.62 -2.06 -7.63
N GLY A 52 -15.01 -1.12 -6.92
CA GLY A 52 -15.59 -0.50 -5.71
C GLY A 52 -15.49 -1.38 -4.46
N GLY A 53 -14.67 -2.42 -4.51
CA GLY A 53 -14.40 -3.31 -3.38
C GLY A 53 -13.66 -2.60 -2.26
N LEU A 54 -13.94 -3.07 -1.04
CA LEU A 54 -13.22 -2.70 0.17
C LEU A 54 -11.85 -3.40 0.19
N VAL A 55 -10.79 -2.62 0.42
CA VAL A 55 -9.47 -3.13 0.78
C VAL A 55 -9.34 -2.96 2.29
N ASP A 56 -9.36 -4.08 3.00
CA ASP A 56 -9.34 -4.12 4.47
C ASP A 56 -8.17 -4.95 5.02
N SER A 57 -7.25 -5.37 4.16
CA SER A 57 -6.16 -6.25 4.54
C SER A 57 -4.83 -5.93 3.87
N PHE A 58 -3.75 -6.25 4.55
CA PHE A 58 -2.40 -6.39 3.98
C PHE A 58 -1.98 -7.85 4.01
N ALA A 59 -1.61 -8.40 2.86
CA ALA A 59 -1.11 -9.77 2.73
C ALA A 59 0.42 -9.76 2.64
N ILE A 60 1.07 -10.38 3.61
CA ILE A 60 2.53 -10.42 3.73
C ILE A 60 3.06 -11.78 3.31
N HIS A 61 4.03 -11.76 2.42
CA HIS A 61 4.68 -12.92 1.81
C HIS A 61 6.20 -12.84 1.95
N THR A 62 6.85 -13.98 1.77
CA THR A 62 8.29 -14.08 1.56
C THR A 62 8.52 -14.79 0.24
N VAL A 63 9.39 -14.23 -0.60
CA VAL A 63 9.60 -14.66 -2.00
C VAL A 63 10.11 -16.10 -2.12
N GLU A 64 10.85 -16.60 -1.11
CA GLU A 64 11.72 -17.78 -1.22
C GLU A 64 12.80 -17.60 -2.30
N GLY A 65 13.37 -16.40 -2.36
CA GLY A 65 14.31 -15.99 -3.39
C GLY A 65 14.72 -14.52 -3.32
N SER A 66 15.32 -14.05 -4.40
CA SER A 66 15.87 -12.69 -4.49
C SER A 66 14.83 -11.67 -4.96
N TYR A 67 15.05 -10.40 -4.61
CA TYR A 67 14.29 -9.24 -5.09
C TYR A 67 14.18 -9.20 -6.62
N ALA A 68 15.32 -9.24 -7.31
CA ALA A 68 15.36 -9.21 -8.78
C ALA A 68 14.67 -10.44 -9.41
N GLY A 69 14.76 -11.60 -8.74
CA GLY A 69 14.07 -12.81 -9.15
C GLY A 69 12.55 -12.67 -9.11
N ALA A 70 12.00 -12.11 -8.02
CA ALA A 70 10.57 -11.85 -7.89
C ALA A 70 10.06 -10.86 -8.95
N VAL A 71 10.75 -9.73 -9.12
CA VAL A 71 10.41 -8.72 -10.14
C VAL A 71 10.41 -9.37 -11.54
N SER A 72 11.48 -10.09 -11.89
CA SER A 72 11.56 -10.80 -13.17
C SER A 72 10.46 -11.86 -13.34
N TRP A 73 10.05 -12.53 -12.26
CA TRP A 73 9.02 -13.56 -12.31
C TRP A 73 7.63 -12.96 -12.57
N PHE A 74 7.30 -11.82 -11.96
CA PHE A 74 6.02 -11.14 -12.19
C PHE A 74 5.94 -10.48 -13.58
N ASN A 75 7.08 -10.18 -14.21
CA ASN A 75 7.16 -9.74 -15.60
C ASN A 75 7.04 -10.89 -16.63
N ASN A 76 7.02 -12.15 -16.20
CA ASN A 76 6.81 -13.29 -17.10
C ASN A 76 5.31 -13.54 -17.31
N PRO A 77 4.76 -13.44 -18.54
CA PRO A 77 3.33 -13.65 -18.80
C PRO A 77 2.81 -15.06 -18.46
N LYS A 78 3.72 -16.02 -18.23
CA LYS A 78 3.38 -17.40 -17.86
C LYS A 78 3.38 -17.65 -16.36
N SER A 79 3.74 -16.67 -15.53
CA SER A 79 3.82 -16.87 -14.08
C SER A 79 2.44 -17.07 -13.47
N ASN A 80 1.41 -16.41 -14.00
CA ASN A 80 0.04 -16.39 -13.49
C ASN A 80 -0.03 -15.96 -12.01
N VAL A 81 0.94 -15.17 -11.55
CA VAL A 81 1.02 -14.64 -10.19
C VAL A 81 1.66 -13.25 -10.20
N SER A 82 1.28 -12.43 -9.23
CA SER A 82 1.84 -11.09 -9.01
C SER A 82 1.65 -10.67 -7.55
N SER A 83 2.37 -9.64 -7.14
CA SER A 83 2.13 -8.93 -5.88
C SER A 83 2.11 -7.43 -6.13
N HIS A 84 1.57 -6.62 -5.22
CA HIS A 84 1.59 -5.16 -5.40
C HIS A 84 2.98 -4.60 -5.19
N TYR A 85 3.72 -5.16 -4.24
CA TYR A 85 5.06 -4.72 -3.89
C TYR A 85 6.02 -5.89 -3.76
N VAL A 86 7.26 -5.69 -4.18
CA VAL A 86 8.42 -6.50 -3.82
C VAL A 86 9.38 -5.61 -3.04
N ILE A 87 9.88 -6.07 -1.89
CA ILE A 87 10.76 -5.29 -1.01
C ILE A 87 12.05 -6.08 -0.75
N ASP A 88 13.19 -5.50 -1.09
CA ASP A 88 14.51 -6.06 -0.81
C ASP A 88 14.89 -5.86 0.66
N LYS A 89 15.86 -6.65 1.12
CA LYS A 89 16.40 -6.58 2.49
C LYS A 89 16.88 -5.18 2.89
N ASN A 90 17.42 -4.42 1.94
CA ASN A 90 17.92 -3.06 2.19
C ASN A 90 16.83 -1.97 2.16
N GLY A 91 15.56 -2.34 1.97
CA GLY A 91 14.44 -1.40 1.92
C GLY A 91 14.16 -0.84 0.52
N ASP A 92 14.96 -1.19 -0.48
CA ASP A 92 14.61 -0.94 -1.89
C ASP A 92 13.30 -1.67 -2.21
N ALA A 93 12.38 -1.00 -2.91
CA ALA A 93 11.07 -1.55 -3.21
C ALA A 93 10.66 -1.26 -4.64
N THR A 94 10.01 -2.24 -5.26
CA THR A 94 9.32 -2.08 -6.54
C THR A 94 7.83 -2.30 -6.34
N GLN A 95 7.01 -1.35 -6.79
CA GLN A 95 5.58 -1.54 -6.99
C GLN A 95 5.35 -2.17 -8.36
N MET A 96 4.73 -3.35 -8.37
CA MET A 96 4.48 -4.16 -9.57
C MET A 96 3.03 -4.10 -10.06
N VAL A 97 2.08 -3.85 -9.16
CA VAL A 97 0.65 -3.74 -9.49
C VAL A 97 0.09 -2.50 -8.79
N ASP A 98 -0.68 -1.69 -9.51
CA ASP A 98 -1.36 -0.52 -8.93
C ASP A 98 -2.28 -1.01 -7.81
N SER A 99 -2.27 -0.35 -6.66
CA SER A 99 -3.11 -0.74 -5.52
C SER A 99 -4.62 -0.63 -5.79
N TRP A 100 -5.03 -0.01 -6.90
CA TRP A 100 -6.39 -0.05 -7.45
C TRP A 100 -6.71 -1.38 -8.16
N ASP A 101 -5.72 -2.01 -8.76
CA ASP A 101 -5.86 -3.30 -9.44
C ASP A 101 -5.71 -4.45 -8.44
N THR A 102 -6.04 -5.66 -8.89
CA THR A 102 -6.04 -6.88 -8.06
C THR A 102 -4.86 -7.76 -8.45
N ALA A 103 -3.79 -7.75 -7.66
CA ALA A 103 -2.69 -8.70 -7.79
C ALA A 103 -3.13 -10.14 -7.48
N TRP A 104 -2.43 -11.13 -8.05
CA TRP A 104 -2.74 -12.54 -7.91
C TRP A 104 -1.73 -13.27 -7.01
N THR A 105 -2.01 -13.29 -5.70
CA THR A 105 -1.08 -13.83 -4.70
C THR A 105 -1.74 -14.73 -3.65
N THR A 106 -2.89 -14.34 -3.12
CA THR A 106 -3.47 -14.84 -1.86
C THR A 106 -4.92 -15.29 -2.05
N ASN A 107 -5.22 -15.91 -3.20
CA ASN A 107 -6.52 -16.51 -3.51
C ASN A 107 -7.70 -15.52 -3.27
N TYR A 108 -8.63 -15.84 -2.36
CA TYR A 108 -9.82 -15.02 -2.10
C TYR A 108 -9.51 -13.70 -1.38
N TYR A 109 -8.29 -13.49 -0.90
CA TYR A 109 -7.85 -12.19 -0.37
C TYR A 109 -7.45 -11.20 -1.49
N ASN A 110 -7.15 -11.67 -2.70
CA ASN A 110 -6.61 -10.84 -3.78
C ASN A 110 -7.36 -9.50 -3.94
N SER A 111 -8.70 -9.56 -4.01
CA SER A 111 -9.53 -8.36 -4.24
C SER A 111 -9.66 -7.43 -3.04
N ARG A 112 -9.36 -7.89 -1.81
CA ARG A 112 -9.48 -7.13 -0.56
C ARG A 112 -8.15 -6.81 0.12
N SER A 113 -7.01 -7.19 -0.50
CA SER A 113 -5.69 -6.94 0.05
C SER A 113 -4.76 -6.17 -0.88
N ILE A 114 -3.91 -5.33 -0.28
CA ILE A 114 -2.62 -4.95 -0.86
C ILE A 114 -1.60 -5.98 -0.39
N SER A 115 -0.76 -6.47 -1.30
CA SER A 115 0.15 -7.59 -1.04
C SER A 115 1.61 -7.20 -1.16
N PHE A 116 2.45 -7.83 -0.36
CA PHE A 116 3.88 -7.54 -0.27
C PHE A 116 4.68 -8.83 -0.31
N GLU A 117 5.68 -8.86 -1.18
CA GLU A 117 6.65 -9.94 -1.30
C GLU A 117 8.00 -9.48 -0.75
N MET A 118 8.38 -10.03 0.40
CA MET A 118 9.64 -9.72 1.04
C MET A 118 10.74 -10.63 0.49
N ALA A 119 11.80 -10.06 -0.08
CA ALA A 119 12.92 -10.86 -0.58
C ALA A 119 13.62 -11.61 0.56
N GLY A 120 13.99 -12.86 0.31
CA GLY A 120 14.61 -13.75 1.27
C GLY A 120 13.87 -15.08 1.44
N TYR A 121 14.06 -15.72 2.59
CA TYR A 121 13.56 -17.05 2.89
C TYR A 121 12.84 -17.07 4.24
N ALA A 122 11.61 -17.60 4.27
CA ALA A 122 10.75 -17.58 5.44
C ALA A 122 11.33 -18.39 6.62
N GLY A 123 12.11 -19.42 6.30
CA GLY A 123 12.83 -20.26 7.27
C GLY A 123 14.19 -19.69 7.72
N GLN A 124 14.56 -18.47 7.32
CA GLN A 124 15.85 -17.87 7.68
C GLN A 124 15.64 -16.57 8.47
N ALA A 125 16.07 -16.56 9.72
CA ALA A 125 15.98 -15.39 10.57
C ALA A 125 16.81 -14.21 10.04
N SER A 126 17.93 -14.49 9.37
CA SER A 126 18.79 -13.50 8.73
C SER A 126 18.13 -12.70 7.61
N THR A 127 16.94 -13.10 7.13
CA THR A 127 16.11 -12.31 6.20
C THR A 127 15.71 -10.97 6.83
N TRP A 128 15.57 -10.91 8.16
CA TRP A 128 14.97 -9.78 8.89
C TRP A 128 15.98 -8.93 9.68
N TYR A 129 17.26 -9.30 9.68
CA TYR A 129 18.34 -8.51 10.30
C TYR A 129 19.01 -7.64 9.25
N TYR A 130 19.28 -6.37 9.54
CA TYR A 130 20.06 -5.56 8.63
C TYR A 130 21.55 -5.89 8.75
N GLN A 131 22.04 -5.98 9.98
CA GLN A 131 23.43 -6.34 10.27
C GLN A 131 23.53 -7.79 10.76
N SER A 132 24.57 -8.51 10.34
CA SER A 132 24.75 -9.92 10.72
C SER A 132 25.02 -10.16 12.21
N TRP A 133 25.32 -9.10 12.97
CA TRP A 133 25.57 -9.15 14.42
C TRP A 133 24.39 -8.69 15.26
N GLU A 134 23.26 -8.28 14.64
CA GLU A 134 22.06 -7.93 15.40
C GLU A 134 21.52 -9.16 16.14
N PRO A 135 21.10 -9.00 17.42
CA PRO A 135 20.52 -10.10 18.16
C PRO A 135 19.21 -10.56 17.51
N GLU A 136 18.99 -11.88 17.56
CA GLU A 136 17.91 -12.59 16.86
C GLU A 136 16.49 -12.09 17.20
N TYR A 137 16.30 -11.53 18.41
CA TYR A 137 15.07 -10.85 18.82
C TYR A 137 15.37 -9.69 19.78
N GLY A 138 14.83 -8.51 19.50
CA GLY A 138 14.90 -7.35 20.40
C GLY A 138 14.22 -6.11 19.80
N THR A 139 13.33 -5.48 20.55
CA THR A 139 12.54 -4.30 20.15
C THR A 139 13.21 -2.98 20.55
N THR A 140 14.54 -2.92 20.66
CA THR A 140 15.23 -1.74 21.23
C THR A 140 15.84 -0.81 20.20
N TYR A 141 15.76 0.49 20.50
CA TYR A 141 16.42 1.64 19.86
C TYR A 141 17.74 1.25 19.15
N ASN A 142 17.71 1.25 17.80
CA ASN A 142 18.79 1.03 16.80
C ASN A 142 18.72 -0.24 15.93
N ASN A 143 17.66 -1.06 16.00
CA ASN A 143 17.46 -2.16 15.04
C ASN A 143 16.98 -1.62 13.68
N LEU A 144 17.93 -1.24 12.83
CA LEU A 144 17.68 -0.90 11.44
C LEU A 144 17.06 -2.14 10.78
N ARG A 145 15.80 -2.04 10.34
CA ARG A 145 15.18 -3.07 9.49
C ARG A 145 14.58 -2.38 8.29
N PRO A 146 15.41 -1.97 7.31
CA PRO A 146 14.96 -1.10 6.23
C PRO A 146 13.80 -1.70 5.42
N ASN A 147 13.77 -3.02 5.26
CA ASN A 147 12.68 -3.72 4.61
C ASN A 147 11.35 -3.65 5.40
N VAL A 148 11.39 -3.85 6.72
CA VAL A 148 10.20 -3.76 7.60
C VAL A 148 9.74 -2.31 7.74
N ASP A 149 10.67 -1.37 7.83
CA ASP A 149 10.38 0.07 7.85
C ASP A 149 9.71 0.52 6.53
N LYS A 150 10.26 0.12 5.38
CA LYS A 150 9.64 0.39 4.07
C LYS A 150 8.22 -0.18 3.98
N LEU A 151 8.04 -1.43 4.41
CA LEU A 151 6.72 -2.07 4.48
C LEU A 151 5.76 -1.27 5.37
N ALA A 152 6.20 -0.92 6.58
CA ALA A 152 5.39 -0.17 7.55
C ALA A 152 4.97 1.20 7.01
N ASN A 153 5.88 1.92 6.34
CA ASN A 153 5.58 3.21 5.74
C ASN A 153 4.52 3.10 4.64
N ILE A 154 4.63 2.11 3.74
CA ILE A 154 3.61 1.86 2.70
C ILE A 154 2.27 1.50 3.34
N CYS A 155 2.26 0.61 4.34
CA CYS A 155 1.04 0.22 5.04
C CYS A 155 0.34 1.41 5.70
N ALA A 156 1.09 2.20 6.48
CA ALA A 156 0.56 3.37 7.17
C ALA A 156 0.04 4.44 6.19
N PHE A 157 0.69 4.60 5.03
CA PHE A 157 0.18 5.46 3.96
C PHE A 157 -1.22 5.05 3.50
N PHE A 158 -1.45 3.76 3.20
CA PHE A 158 -2.76 3.28 2.75
C PHE A 158 -3.82 3.30 3.85
N MET A 159 -3.44 3.09 5.11
CA MET A 159 -4.36 3.14 6.25
C MET A 159 -4.92 4.54 6.53
N GLN A 160 -4.23 5.59 6.10
CA GLN A 160 -4.69 6.98 6.24
C GLN A 160 -5.30 7.55 4.96
N ARG A 161 -5.35 6.76 3.89
CA ARG A 161 -5.67 7.27 2.56
C ARG A 161 -7.18 7.33 2.35
N ASP A 162 -7.65 8.46 1.86
CA ASP A 162 -9.01 8.58 1.35
C ASP A 162 -9.27 7.61 0.17
N PRO A 163 -10.53 7.15 -0.01
CA PRO A 163 -10.90 6.29 -1.13
C PRO A 163 -10.46 6.85 -2.49
N LYS A 164 -9.84 6.02 -3.32
CA LYS A 164 -9.44 6.36 -4.71
C LYS A 164 -10.31 5.58 -5.67
N ASN A 165 -10.87 6.24 -6.69
CA ASN A 165 -11.68 5.61 -7.73
C ASN A 165 -12.88 4.76 -7.22
N GLY A 166 -13.36 5.04 -5.99
CA GLY A 166 -14.44 4.28 -5.35
C GLY A 166 -13.98 3.06 -4.54
N THR A 167 -12.68 2.76 -4.48
CA THR A 167 -12.12 1.76 -3.55
C THR A 167 -11.82 2.43 -2.23
N THR A 168 -12.36 1.86 -1.16
CA THR A 168 -12.13 2.29 0.21
C THR A 168 -11.03 1.46 0.85
N TYR A 169 -10.10 2.12 1.53
CA TYR A 169 -9.14 1.49 2.41
C TYR A 169 -9.69 1.57 3.84
N ASP A 170 -9.99 0.42 4.46
CA ASP A 170 -10.45 0.30 5.86
C ASP A 170 -9.69 -0.86 6.50
N ILE A 171 -8.39 -0.67 6.68
CA ILE A 171 -7.47 -1.70 7.14
C ILE A 171 -7.19 -1.44 8.61
N PRO A 172 -7.65 -2.29 9.55
CA PRO A 172 -7.39 -2.10 10.96
C PRO A 172 -5.91 -2.36 11.27
N LEU A 173 -5.35 -1.59 12.22
CA LEU A 173 -4.05 -1.91 12.83
C LEU A 173 -4.20 -3.12 13.76
N TYR A 174 -4.28 -4.28 13.14
CA TYR A 174 -4.54 -5.54 13.81
C TYR A 174 -3.85 -6.65 13.02
N ARG A 175 -3.08 -7.46 13.72
CA ARG A 175 -2.62 -8.75 13.20
C ARG A 175 -3.36 -9.84 13.95
N SER A 176 -3.96 -10.77 13.21
CA SER A 176 -4.48 -11.99 13.85
C SER A 176 -3.31 -12.88 14.30
N GLU A 177 -3.30 -13.28 15.57
CA GLU A 177 -2.35 -14.28 16.08
C GLU A 177 -2.81 -15.72 15.79
N GLU A 178 -4.06 -15.87 15.33
CA GLU A 178 -4.63 -17.18 15.06
C GLU A 178 -4.15 -17.72 13.71
N VAL A 179 -3.68 -18.97 13.71
CA VAL A 179 -3.45 -19.75 12.51
C VAL A 179 -4.74 -20.47 12.20
N ALA A 180 -5.21 -20.46 10.96
CA ALA A 180 -6.42 -21.17 10.58
C ALA A 180 -6.29 -22.68 10.85
N LEU A 181 -6.84 -23.14 11.98
CA LEU A 181 -7.00 -24.54 12.33
C LEU A 181 -8.32 -25.02 11.73
N TYR A 182 -8.31 -25.65 10.56
CA TYR A 182 -9.53 -26.28 10.06
C TYR A 182 -9.72 -27.69 10.66
N HIS A 183 -10.98 -28.11 10.78
CA HIS A 183 -11.38 -29.51 10.86
C HIS A 183 -12.10 -29.90 9.56
N LYS A 184 -11.91 -31.14 9.08
CA LYS A 184 -12.71 -31.67 7.96
C LYS A 184 -14.08 -32.08 8.49
N SER A 185 -15.16 -31.59 7.87
CA SER A 185 -16.52 -32.07 8.12
C SER A 185 -17.13 -32.59 6.81
N ASN A 186 -17.53 -33.86 6.77
CA ASN A 186 -18.16 -34.50 5.61
C ASN A 186 -17.42 -34.33 4.27
N GLY A 187 -16.08 -34.44 4.28
CA GLY A 187 -15.26 -34.32 3.07
C GLY A 187 -15.16 -32.90 2.50
N LYS A 188 -15.75 -31.90 3.16
CA LYS A 188 -15.64 -30.48 2.79
C LYS A 188 -14.79 -29.75 3.82
N VAL A 189 -13.92 -28.87 3.32
CA VAL A 189 -13.24 -27.87 4.16
C VAL A 189 -14.31 -26.86 4.58
N VAL A 190 -14.53 -26.74 5.89
CA VAL A 190 -15.40 -25.70 6.45
C VAL A 190 -14.55 -24.45 6.61
N VAL A 191 -14.98 -23.34 5.99
CA VAL A 191 -14.31 -22.04 6.10
C VAL A 191 -14.65 -21.46 7.47
N ASP A 192 -13.70 -21.53 8.39
CA ASP A 192 -13.83 -20.97 9.74
C ASP A 192 -13.84 -19.43 9.68
N LYS A 193 -14.54 -18.79 10.62
CA LYS A 193 -14.58 -17.31 10.77
C LYS A 193 -13.18 -16.70 10.88
N TYR A 194 -12.19 -17.47 11.34
CA TYR A 194 -10.80 -17.07 11.49
C TYR A 194 -10.05 -16.90 10.16
N LEU A 195 -10.57 -17.45 9.06
CA LEU A 195 -9.97 -17.34 7.73
C LEU A 195 -10.25 -16.01 7.03
N ASN A 196 -11.23 -15.22 7.48
CA ASN A 196 -11.70 -14.02 6.77
C ASN A 196 -11.46 -12.70 7.54
N GLN A 197 -10.42 -12.65 8.37
CA GLN A 197 -10.12 -11.50 9.22
C GLN A 197 -9.47 -10.35 8.44
N PRO A 198 -9.91 -9.10 8.65
CA PRO A 198 -9.22 -7.93 8.11
C PRO A 198 -7.90 -7.66 8.86
N GLY A 199 -7.09 -6.74 8.34
CA GLY A 199 -5.84 -6.29 8.94
C GLY A 199 -4.61 -6.93 8.29
N PHE A 200 -3.58 -7.17 9.09
CA PHE A 200 -2.30 -7.72 8.63
C PHE A 200 -2.33 -9.25 8.72
N VAL A 201 -2.12 -9.92 7.59
CA VAL A 201 -2.18 -11.38 7.49
C VAL A 201 -0.96 -11.93 6.75
N GLY A 202 -0.40 -13.02 7.27
CA GLY A 202 0.58 -13.83 6.54
C GLY A 202 -0.10 -14.77 5.54
N HIS A 203 0.58 -15.14 4.47
CA HIS A 203 0.05 -16.09 3.48
C HIS A 203 -0.40 -17.43 4.09
N TYR A 204 0.36 -17.91 5.08
CA TYR A 204 0.03 -19.13 5.84
C TYR A 204 -1.30 -19.00 6.61
N GLN A 205 -1.76 -17.81 6.96
CA GLN A 205 -3.04 -17.63 7.67
C GLN A 205 -4.23 -17.76 6.71
N VAL A 206 -4.03 -17.38 5.45
CA VAL A 206 -5.06 -17.44 4.40
C VAL A 206 -5.10 -18.82 3.72
N THR A 207 -3.94 -19.44 3.50
CA THR A 207 -3.81 -20.75 2.82
C THR A 207 -2.87 -21.73 3.56
N PRO A 208 -3.19 -22.07 4.83
CA PRO A 208 -2.29 -22.82 5.73
C PRO A 208 -1.87 -24.22 5.26
N TRP A 209 -2.60 -24.79 4.30
CA TRP A 209 -2.41 -26.19 3.87
C TRP A 209 -1.17 -26.40 2.96
N TYR A 210 -0.62 -25.34 2.35
CA TYR A 210 0.67 -25.45 1.63
C TYR A 210 1.53 -24.18 1.70
N LYS A 211 1.13 -23.15 2.44
CA LYS A 211 1.91 -21.94 2.61
C LYS A 211 2.41 -21.80 4.03
N THR A 212 3.64 -21.35 4.15
CA THR A 212 4.34 -21.13 5.43
C THR A 212 4.88 -19.72 5.54
N ASP A 213 4.86 -18.94 4.45
CA ASP A 213 5.31 -17.56 4.39
C ASP A 213 4.33 -16.60 5.11
N PRO A 214 4.84 -15.53 5.75
CA PRO A 214 6.22 -15.05 5.70
C PRO A 214 7.20 -15.77 6.65
N GLY A 215 6.72 -16.77 7.41
CA GLY A 215 7.53 -17.61 8.27
C GLY A 215 7.53 -17.18 9.74
N ILE A 216 8.02 -18.08 10.60
CA ILE A 216 8.09 -17.86 12.05
C ILE A 216 9.03 -16.71 12.44
N TYR A 217 10.00 -16.39 11.57
CA TYR A 217 10.96 -15.35 11.82
C TYR A 217 10.48 -13.95 11.40
N PHE A 218 9.34 -13.84 10.70
CA PHE A 218 8.84 -12.53 10.29
C PHE A 218 8.57 -11.66 11.53
N PRO A 219 9.09 -10.43 11.59
CA PRO A 219 9.07 -9.62 12.79
C PRO A 219 7.80 -8.79 12.91
N TRP A 220 6.71 -9.48 13.22
CA TRP A 220 5.39 -8.89 13.29
C TRP A 220 5.24 -7.78 14.33
N ASP A 221 5.85 -7.94 15.50
CA ASP A 221 5.77 -6.93 16.56
C ASP A 221 6.42 -5.62 16.12
N ASP A 222 7.58 -5.70 15.45
CA ASP A 222 8.25 -4.53 14.90
C ASP A 222 7.43 -3.89 13.77
N LEU A 223 6.81 -4.69 12.90
CA LEU A 223 5.91 -4.15 11.87
C LEU A 223 4.73 -3.38 12.49
N MET A 224 4.06 -3.95 13.50
CA MET A 224 2.93 -3.28 14.15
C MET A 224 3.38 -1.98 14.83
N LEU A 225 4.51 -2.01 15.54
CA LEU A 225 5.09 -0.84 16.21
C LEU A 225 5.48 0.25 15.21
N PHE A 226 6.09 -0.11 14.08
CA PHE A 226 6.50 0.86 13.07
C PHE A 226 5.30 1.51 12.37
N VAL A 227 4.26 0.72 12.05
CA VAL A 227 3.02 1.26 11.47
C VAL A 227 2.36 2.24 12.44
N ASP A 228 2.22 1.86 13.71
CA ASP A 228 1.66 2.73 14.76
C ASP A 228 2.43 4.05 14.87
N SER A 229 3.77 3.99 14.88
CA SER A 229 4.64 5.16 14.92
C SER A 229 4.44 6.11 13.72
N TYR A 230 4.33 5.57 12.50
CA TYR A 230 4.00 6.35 11.31
C TYR A 230 2.62 7.01 11.45
N LEU A 231 1.62 6.28 11.94
CA LEU A 231 0.26 6.79 12.11
C LEU A 231 0.18 7.93 13.14
N ASP A 232 0.92 7.80 14.24
CA ASP A 232 0.95 8.77 15.32
C ASP A 232 1.87 9.97 15.04
N ASN A 233 2.75 9.90 14.02
CA ASN A 233 3.81 10.88 13.75
C ASN A 233 4.64 11.14 15.01
N ASP A 234 4.87 10.07 15.77
CA ASP A 234 5.81 10.10 16.89
C ASP A 234 7.24 10.08 16.33
N LYS A 235 7.81 11.28 16.20
CA LYS A 235 9.19 11.48 15.73
C LYS A 235 10.24 10.92 16.69
N ASN A 236 9.86 10.46 17.88
CA ASN A 236 10.80 9.87 18.84
C ASN A 236 11.11 8.41 18.55
N ILE A 237 10.50 7.82 17.51
CA ILE A 237 10.72 6.44 17.08
C ILE A 237 11.17 6.50 15.61
N TYR A 238 12.49 6.41 15.42
CA TYR A 238 13.24 6.08 14.19
C TYR A 238 13.05 6.94 12.91
N TRP A 239 13.97 7.91 12.78
CA TRP A 239 14.53 8.51 11.55
C TRP A 239 13.67 9.52 10.73
N PRO A 240 14.28 10.52 10.07
CA PRO A 240 13.56 11.56 9.36
C PRO A 240 13.08 11.10 7.99
N VAL A 241 11.80 11.39 7.74
CA VAL A 241 11.07 11.27 6.48
C VAL A 241 11.88 11.90 5.32
N GLU A 242 12.33 11.09 4.36
CA GLU A 242 12.83 11.58 3.08
C GLU A 242 11.69 12.12 2.20
N ILE A 243 12.03 13.05 1.31
CA ILE A 243 11.11 13.92 0.57
C ILE A 243 10.13 13.09 -0.29
N PRO A 244 8.81 13.37 -0.22
CA PRO A 244 7.77 12.56 -0.85
C PRO A 244 7.83 12.56 -2.39
N THR A 245 7.57 11.39 -2.99
CA THR A 245 7.15 11.25 -4.39
C THR A 245 5.71 10.73 -4.46
N PRO A 246 4.85 11.23 -5.36
CA PRO A 246 3.54 10.62 -5.59
C PRO A 246 3.70 9.16 -5.98
N GLU A 247 2.74 8.31 -5.59
CA GLU A 247 2.54 6.97 -6.15
C GLU A 247 2.81 6.99 -7.66
N PRO A 248 3.75 6.20 -8.20
CA PRO A 248 4.16 6.30 -9.60
C PRO A 248 2.99 6.25 -10.59
N SER A 249 1.95 5.46 -10.29
CA SER A 249 0.77 5.34 -11.14
C SER A 249 -0.14 6.58 -11.14
N SER A 250 -0.05 7.42 -10.10
CA SER A 250 -0.76 8.71 -10.07
C SER A 250 -0.15 9.76 -11.00
N LEU A 251 1.10 9.56 -11.45
CA LEU A 251 1.78 10.43 -12.42
C LEU A 251 1.42 10.09 -13.88
N ALA A 252 0.98 8.86 -14.17
CA ALA A 252 0.58 8.44 -15.51
C ALA A 252 -0.68 9.18 -16.04
N LEU A 253 -1.50 9.74 -15.16
CA LEU A 253 -2.67 10.56 -15.53
C LEU A 253 -2.30 12.02 -15.88
N PHE A 254 -1.12 12.50 -15.51
CA PHE A 254 -0.68 13.88 -15.79
C PHE A 254 0.23 14.00 -17.03
N SER A 255 0.72 12.90 -17.59
CA SER A 255 1.63 12.94 -18.76
C SER A 255 0.97 13.19 -20.11
N ILE A 256 -0.37 13.20 -20.21
CA ILE A 256 -1.07 13.48 -21.49
C ILE A 256 -1.28 14.99 -21.73
N ALA A 257 -1.19 15.83 -20.69
CA ALA A 257 -1.34 17.29 -20.84
C ALA A 257 0.00 18.04 -21.07
N GLY A 258 1.15 17.40 -20.87
CA GLY A 258 2.47 18.05 -20.89
C GLY A 258 3.20 18.08 -22.23
N LEU A 259 2.80 17.28 -23.22
CA LEU A 259 3.54 17.18 -24.50
C LEU A 259 3.09 18.17 -25.60
N ALA A 260 2.07 19.01 -25.36
CA ALA A 260 1.50 19.88 -26.39
C ALA A 260 2.05 21.32 -26.44
N LEU A 261 3.02 21.71 -25.59
CA LEU A 261 3.42 23.12 -25.46
C LEU A 261 4.92 23.44 -25.57
N ILE A 262 5.72 22.55 -26.19
CA ILE A 262 7.11 22.87 -26.56
C ILE A 262 7.34 22.56 -28.04
N ARG A 263 6.72 23.35 -28.92
CA ARG A 263 7.23 23.62 -30.27
C ARG A 263 6.51 24.82 -30.87
N ARG A 264 6.99 26.02 -30.55
CA ARG A 264 6.99 27.19 -31.45
C ARG A 264 7.77 28.33 -30.80
N LYS A 265 9.06 28.43 -31.17
CA LYS A 265 9.81 29.69 -31.38
C LYS A 265 11.21 29.33 -31.87
N LYS A 266 11.35 29.22 -33.18
CA LYS A 266 12.22 30.01 -34.05
C LYS A 266 11.76 29.79 -35.49
#